data_AF-A0AAD1M609-F1
#
_entry.id   AF-A0AAD1M609-F1
#
_cell.length_a   1.000
_cell.length_b   1.000
_cell.length_c   1.000
_cell.angle_alpha   90.00
_cell.angle_beta   90.00
_cell.angle_gamma   90.00
#
_symmetry.space_group_name_H-M   'P 1'
#
loop_
_entity.id
_entity.type
_entity.pdbx_description
1 polymer ?
#
loop_
_entity_poly.entity_id
_entity_poly.type
_entity_poly.pdbx_seq_one_letter_code
_entity_poly.pdbx_strand_id
1 'polypeptide(L)'
;MMFVARGGMFAGSQAVPFDAVGDGANGTGSVQSWSHTATAGADVFVWHCTTGTATSTGCTYGGVAMTLLGAVSHNNNASLGQLALYHLAGVAGGSKTVAATKSNATNSACAGSVSYLGIGSVGTPASAYGASSSAMQSATVPAGSLVVQGLGARADDFSGITGGAQRFNGSRGGVAAGLIISDSPVSTAFVGAINSSTDWSALNVVLTRAP
;
A
#
# COMPACT_ATOMS: atom_id res chain seq x y z
N MET A 1 44.03 -31.88 -18.26
CA MET A 1 42.62 -31.44 -18.22
C MET A 1 42.46 -30.49 -17.04
N MET A 2 42.39 -29.19 -17.30
CA MET A 2 42.18 -28.18 -16.26
C MET A 2 40.74 -27.70 -16.38
N PHE A 3 39.89 -28.10 -15.44
CA PHE A 3 38.52 -27.60 -15.37
C PHE A 3 38.55 -26.16 -14.88
N VAL A 4 38.13 -25.23 -15.74
CA VAL A 4 37.79 -23.87 -15.35
C VAL A 4 36.44 -23.93 -14.64
N ALA A 5 36.43 -23.65 -13.33
CA ALA A 5 35.19 -23.38 -12.62
C ALA A 5 34.60 -22.08 -13.20
N ARG A 6 33.58 -22.21 -14.06
CA ARG A 6 32.69 -21.10 -14.36
C ARG A 6 32.02 -20.75 -13.04
N GLY A 7 32.38 -19.62 -12.46
CA GLY A 7 31.62 -18.99 -11.39
C GLY A 7 30.22 -18.78 -11.92
N GLY A 8 29.32 -19.73 -11.60
CA GLY A 8 27.91 -19.52 -11.75
C GLY A 8 27.60 -18.24 -10.99
N MET A 9 27.17 -17.22 -11.72
CA MET A 9 26.43 -16.13 -11.11
C MET A 9 25.33 -16.81 -10.32
N PHE A 10 25.44 -16.79 -8.99
CA PHE A 10 24.27 -16.93 -8.16
C PHE A 10 23.39 -15.74 -8.57
N ALA A 11 22.46 -15.96 -9.49
CA ALA A 11 21.33 -15.09 -9.66
C ALA A 11 20.57 -15.20 -8.34
N GLY A 12 20.99 -14.42 -7.34
CA GLY A 12 20.10 -14.11 -6.23
C GLY A 12 18.84 -13.59 -6.90
N SER A 13 17.73 -14.29 -6.72
CA SER A 13 16.44 -13.90 -7.31
C SER A 13 16.19 -12.45 -6.93
N GLN A 14 16.48 -11.51 -7.82
CA GLN A 14 16.42 -10.10 -7.47
C GLN A 14 14.94 -9.81 -7.24
N ALA A 15 14.61 -9.36 -6.03
CA ALA A 15 13.24 -9.06 -5.63
C ALA A 15 12.60 -8.04 -6.59
N VAL A 16 11.26 -7.98 -6.59
CA VAL A 16 10.49 -7.02 -7.37
C VAL A 16 11.03 -5.59 -7.13
N PRO A 17 11.54 -4.88 -8.16
CA PRO A 17 12.07 -3.54 -7.99
C PRO A 17 10.98 -2.51 -7.66
N PHE A 18 11.24 -1.68 -6.64
CA PHE A 18 10.49 -0.45 -6.40
C PHE A 18 10.73 0.55 -7.51
N ASP A 19 9.68 1.24 -7.96
CA ASP A 19 9.74 2.27 -9.00
C ASP A 19 9.56 3.66 -8.39
N ALA A 20 8.36 4.00 -7.92
CA ALA A 20 8.05 5.33 -7.42
C ALA A 20 7.02 5.33 -6.30
N VAL A 21 6.94 6.48 -5.61
CA VAL A 21 5.87 6.82 -4.66
C VAL A 21 5.15 8.07 -5.17
N GLY A 22 3.83 8.12 -5.03
CA GLY A 22 3.03 9.29 -5.35
C GLY A 22 2.90 10.24 -4.15
N ASP A 23 2.49 11.48 -4.41
CA ASP A 23 2.41 12.53 -3.38
C ASP A 23 1.39 12.21 -2.27
N GLY A 24 0.38 11.41 -2.60
CA GLY A 24 -0.76 11.11 -1.73
C GLY A 24 -1.71 12.29 -1.57
N ALA A 25 -2.87 12.02 -0.99
CA ALA A 25 -3.89 13.02 -0.71
C ALA A 25 -4.61 12.75 0.61
N ASN A 26 -5.04 13.83 1.25
CA ASN A 26 -5.72 13.79 2.54
C ASN A 26 -6.87 14.80 2.53
N GLY A 27 -8.01 14.44 3.12
CA GLY A 27 -9.12 15.36 3.30
C GLY A 27 -10.47 14.68 3.45
N THR A 28 -11.51 15.49 3.56
CA THR A 28 -12.88 15.02 3.77
C THR A 28 -13.68 14.89 2.48
N GLY A 29 -13.30 15.57 1.39
CA GLY A 29 -14.02 15.51 0.11
C GLY A 29 -14.21 14.08 -0.40
N SER A 30 -15.22 13.86 -1.25
CA SER A 30 -15.51 12.52 -1.79
C SER A 30 -14.42 11.96 -2.69
N VAL A 31 -13.49 12.79 -3.16
CA VAL A 31 -12.37 12.40 -4.02
C VAL A 31 -11.06 12.93 -3.45
N GLN A 32 -10.10 12.03 -3.32
CA GLN A 32 -8.72 12.25 -2.93
C GLN A 32 -7.92 12.18 -4.23
N SER A 33 -7.27 13.28 -4.63
CA SER A 33 -6.58 13.37 -5.92
C SER A 33 -5.15 13.88 -5.75
N TRP A 34 -4.20 13.22 -6.41
CA TRP A 34 -2.77 13.55 -6.34
C TRP A 34 -2.03 13.11 -7.60
N SER A 35 -0.77 13.53 -7.72
CA SER A 35 0.11 13.12 -8.82
C SER A 35 0.95 11.90 -8.44
N HIS A 36 1.15 11.01 -9.41
CA HIS A 36 2.10 9.92 -9.33
C HIS A 36 2.81 9.79 -10.67
N THR A 37 4.15 9.67 -10.64
CA THR A 37 4.97 9.52 -11.84
C THR A 37 5.58 8.12 -11.85
N ALA A 38 4.98 7.21 -12.62
CA ALA A 38 5.45 5.84 -12.76
C ALA A 38 6.26 5.66 -14.05
N THR A 39 7.17 4.69 -14.03
CA THR A 39 7.82 4.19 -15.25
C THR A 39 6.80 3.43 -16.12
N ALA A 40 6.96 3.51 -17.44
CA ALA A 40 6.10 2.77 -18.36
C ALA A 40 6.19 1.25 -18.10
N GLY A 41 5.04 0.59 -18.01
CA GLY A 41 4.96 -0.85 -17.71
C GLY A 41 5.05 -1.19 -16.22
N ALA A 42 5.14 -0.21 -15.32
CA ALA A 42 5.05 -0.46 -13.88
C ALA A 42 3.61 -0.81 -13.45
N ASP A 43 3.48 -1.57 -12.37
CA ASP A 43 2.20 -1.76 -11.71
C ASP A 43 2.07 -0.75 -10.59
N VAL A 44 0.90 -0.10 -10.49
CA VAL A 44 0.59 0.90 -9.46
C VAL A 44 -0.38 0.30 -8.45
N PHE A 45 -0.07 0.51 -7.17
CA PHE A 45 -0.90 0.13 -6.04
C PHE A 45 -1.33 1.38 -5.27
N VAL A 46 -2.59 1.41 -4.84
CA VAL A 46 -3.16 2.52 -4.08
C VAL A 46 -3.81 1.98 -2.83
N TRP A 47 -3.42 2.54 -1.68
CA TRP A 47 -4.17 2.37 -0.44
C TRP A 47 -5.05 3.59 -0.21
N HIS A 48 -6.30 3.35 0.15
CA HIS A 48 -7.26 4.37 0.52
C HIS A 48 -7.82 4.06 1.90
N CYS A 49 -7.39 4.82 2.89
CA CYS A 49 -7.85 4.78 4.28
C CYS A 49 -8.99 5.78 4.45
N THR A 50 -10.18 5.31 4.79
CA THR A 50 -11.38 6.12 5.03
C THR A 50 -11.84 5.96 6.47
N THR A 51 -12.61 6.92 7.00
CA THR A 51 -13.07 6.85 8.40
C THR A 51 -14.58 6.90 8.56
N GLY A 52 -15.06 6.57 9.76
CA GLY A 52 -16.49 6.55 10.07
C GLY A 52 -17.25 5.56 9.19
N THR A 53 -18.35 5.98 8.58
CA THR A 53 -19.15 5.10 7.71
C THR A 53 -18.73 5.17 6.24
N ALA A 54 -17.67 5.91 5.92
CA ALA A 54 -17.20 6.02 4.54
C ALA A 54 -16.52 4.73 4.08
N THR A 55 -16.90 4.31 2.88
CA THR A 55 -16.27 3.23 2.13
C THR A 55 -15.64 3.79 0.86
N SER A 56 -14.52 3.21 0.46
CA SER A 56 -13.90 3.46 -0.84
C SER A 56 -14.76 2.83 -1.93
N THR A 57 -15.11 3.62 -2.94
CA THR A 57 -16.03 3.23 -4.01
C THR A 57 -15.35 3.13 -5.37
N GLY A 58 -14.11 3.62 -5.51
CA GLY A 58 -13.35 3.49 -6.74
C GLY A 58 -11.97 4.12 -6.66
N CYS A 59 -11.12 3.77 -7.60
CA CYS A 59 -9.82 4.40 -7.79
C CYS A 59 -9.47 4.43 -9.28
N THR A 60 -8.83 5.51 -9.73
CA THR A 60 -8.34 5.65 -11.11
C THR A 60 -6.89 6.12 -11.14
N TYR A 61 -6.16 5.74 -12.18
CA TYR A 61 -4.81 6.22 -12.50
C TYR A 61 -4.79 6.75 -13.94
N GLY A 62 -4.59 8.05 -14.11
CA GLY A 62 -4.69 8.71 -15.42
C GLY A 62 -6.07 8.53 -16.08
N GLY A 63 -7.12 8.39 -15.29
CA GLY A 63 -8.49 8.11 -15.75
C GLY A 63 -8.81 6.63 -16.01
N VAL A 64 -7.82 5.73 -15.96
CA VAL A 64 -8.05 4.28 -16.07
C VAL A 64 -8.49 3.73 -14.74
N ALA A 65 -9.59 2.99 -14.71
CA ALA A 65 -10.10 2.35 -13.49
C ALA A 65 -9.12 1.28 -12.98
N MET A 66 -8.85 1.32 -11.67
CA MET A 66 -8.04 0.32 -10.98
C MET A 66 -8.93 -0.79 -10.42
N THR A 67 -8.38 -2.01 -10.33
CA THR A 67 -9.06 -3.16 -9.74
C THR A 67 -8.93 -3.11 -8.21
N LEU A 68 -10.05 -3.24 -7.49
CA LEU A 68 -10.03 -3.43 -6.04
C LEU A 68 -9.54 -4.86 -5.74
N LEU A 69 -8.42 -4.97 -5.01
CA LEU A 69 -7.91 -6.27 -4.58
C LEU A 69 -8.51 -6.70 -3.24
N GLY A 70 -8.75 -5.77 -2.33
CA GLY A 70 -9.33 -6.07 -1.02
C GLY A 70 -9.64 -4.81 -0.21
N ALA A 71 -10.54 -4.96 0.76
CA ALA A 71 -10.89 -3.93 1.73
C ALA A 71 -11.13 -4.55 3.11
N VAL A 72 -10.75 -3.84 4.17
CA VAL A 72 -10.91 -4.28 5.55
C VAL A 72 -11.28 -3.10 6.44
N SER A 73 -12.35 -3.27 7.21
CA SER A 73 -12.78 -2.25 8.16
C SER A 73 -11.81 -2.13 9.33
N HIS A 74 -11.61 -0.90 9.83
CA HIS A 74 -10.81 -0.69 11.03
C HIS A 74 -11.40 -1.47 12.20
N ASN A 75 -10.56 -2.23 12.91
CA ASN A 75 -10.97 -3.11 14.01
C ASN A 75 -12.17 -4.03 13.65
N ASN A 76 -12.28 -4.42 12.37
CA ASN A 76 -13.39 -5.22 11.83
C ASN A 76 -14.80 -4.63 12.08
N ASN A 77 -14.92 -3.30 12.11
CA ASN A 77 -16.19 -2.61 12.32
C ASN A 77 -16.43 -1.57 11.22
N ALA A 78 -17.45 -1.80 10.40
CA ALA A 78 -17.79 -0.94 9.26
C ALA A 78 -18.20 0.50 9.62
N SER A 79 -18.49 0.78 10.90
CA SER A 79 -18.79 2.14 11.38
C SER A 79 -17.54 2.98 11.64
N LEU A 80 -16.35 2.38 11.52
CA LEU A 80 -15.07 2.98 11.88
C LEU A 80 -14.27 3.45 10.66
N GLY A 81 -14.62 2.95 9.48
CA GLY A 81 -13.98 3.20 8.21
C GLY A 81 -13.28 1.96 7.72
N GLN A 82 -12.51 2.08 6.65
CA GLN A 82 -11.81 0.95 6.06
C GLN A 82 -10.49 1.35 5.42
N LEU A 83 -9.64 0.35 5.23
CA LEU A 83 -8.51 0.42 4.33
C LEU A 83 -8.85 -0.40 3.09
N ALA A 84 -8.75 0.21 1.91
CA ALA A 84 -8.92 -0.46 0.62
C ALA A 84 -7.60 -0.46 -0.16
N LEU A 85 -7.33 -1.53 -0.91
CA LEU A 85 -6.17 -1.71 -1.77
C LEU A 85 -6.62 -1.88 -3.22
N TYR A 86 -6.15 -0.99 -4.10
CA TYR A 86 -6.37 -1.04 -5.54
C TYR A 86 -5.07 -1.31 -6.30
N HIS A 87 -5.19 -1.91 -7.48
CA HIS A 87 -4.09 -2.23 -8.37
C HIS A 87 -4.42 -1.92 -9.84
N LEU A 88 -3.41 -1.47 -10.59
CA LEU A 88 -3.46 -1.39 -12.04
C LEU A 88 -2.11 -1.84 -12.60
N ALA A 89 -2.13 -2.85 -13.46
CA ALA A 89 -0.94 -3.40 -14.08
C ALA A 89 -0.48 -2.61 -15.30
N GLY A 90 0.83 -2.56 -15.54
CA GLY A 90 1.42 -2.10 -16.79
C GLY A 90 1.00 -0.70 -17.23
N VAL A 91 1.10 0.29 -16.33
CA VAL A 91 0.62 1.65 -16.61
C VAL A 91 1.44 2.35 -17.70
N ALA A 92 0.82 3.29 -18.40
CA ALA A 92 1.55 4.23 -19.24
C ALA A 92 2.46 5.12 -18.37
N GLY A 93 3.70 5.31 -18.80
CA GLY A 93 4.68 6.08 -18.04
C GLY A 93 4.35 7.57 -17.94
N GLY A 94 5.08 8.24 -17.04
CA GLY A 94 4.99 9.68 -16.80
C GLY A 94 4.00 10.05 -15.68
N SER A 95 3.86 11.35 -15.46
CA SER A 95 2.99 11.88 -14.40
C SER A 95 1.52 11.70 -14.79
N LYS A 96 0.76 11.05 -13.91
CA LYS A 96 -0.70 10.88 -14.02
C LYS A 96 -1.37 11.29 -12.72
N THR A 97 -2.63 11.69 -12.84
CA THR A 97 -3.50 11.92 -11.69
C THR A 97 -4.02 10.58 -11.17
N VAL A 98 -3.85 10.34 -9.88
CA VAL A 98 -4.55 9.28 -9.16
C VAL A 98 -5.76 9.91 -8.49
N ALA A 99 -6.92 9.26 -8.59
CA ALA A 99 -8.12 9.71 -7.91
C ALA A 99 -8.81 8.54 -7.20
N ALA A 100 -8.84 8.57 -5.87
CA ALA A 100 -9.55 7.62 -5.03
C ALA A 100 -10.87 8.25 -4.54
N THR A 101 -11.96 7.50 -4.63
CA THR A 101 -13.33 8.01 -4.36
C THR A 101 -13.94 7.28 -3.16
N LYS A 102 -14.73 7.97 -2.35
CA LYS A 102 -15.50 7.40 -1.23
C LYS A 102 -16.95 7.86 -1.20
N SER A 103 -17.79 7.09 -0.51
CA SER A 103 -19.25 7.28 -0.43
C SER A 103 -19.70 8.50 0.39
N ASN A 104 -19.03 8.82 1.50
CA ASN A 104 -19.41 9.92 2.40
C ASN A 104 -18.41 11.07 2.35
N ALA A 105 -18.86 12.27 1.99
CA ALA A 105 -18.06 13.48 1.78
C ALA A 105 -17.64 14.23 3.05
N THR A 106 -18.06 13.81 4.24
CA THR A 106 -17.72 14.49 5.50
C THR A 106 -16.72 13.71 6.35
N ASN A 107 -16.66 12.40 6.20
CA ASN A 107 -15.64 11.59 6.86
C ASN A 107 -14.25 11.85 6.28
N SER A 108 -13.22 11.66 7.10
CA SER A 108 -11.84 11.85 6.69
C SER A 108 -11.34 10.69 5.82
N ALA A 109 -10.34 10.98 4.98
CA ALA A 109 -9.58 9.95 4.30
C ALA A 109 -8.13 10.38 4.04
N CYS A 110 -7.27 9.38 3.95
CA CYS A 110 -5.88 9.45 3.51
C CYS A 110 -5.67 8.42 2.41
N ALA A 111 -4.99 8.79 1.33
CA ALA A 111 -4.65 7.88 0.26
C ALA A 111 -3.21 8.10 -0.20
N GLY A 112 -2.56 7.01 -0.60
CA GLY A 112 -1.18 7.00 -1.07
C GLY A 112 -0.98 5.93 -2.12
N SER A 113 0.03 6.12 -2.97
CA SER A 113 0.34 5.18 -4.05
C SER A 113 1.81 4.87 -4.17
N VAL A 114 2.11 3.64 -4.60
CA VAL A 114 3.46 3.16 -4.90
C VAL A 114 3.42 2.34 -6.19
N SER A 115 4.52 2.31 -6.92
CA SER A 115 4.67 1.52 -8.13
C SER A 115 5.88 0.60 -8.06
N TYR A 116 5.80 -0.48 -8.83
CA TYR A 116 6.84 -1.51 -8.93
C TYR A 116 7.00 -1.99 -10.36
N LEU A 117 8.20 -2.45 -10.71
CA LEU A 117 8.53 -2.94 -12.04
C LEU A 117 8.63 -4.46 -12.07
N GLY A 118 8.43 -5.05 -13.25
CA GLY A 118 8.72 -6.46 -13.51
C GLY A 118 7.90 -7.44 -12.66
N ILE A 119 6.68 -7.08 -12.28
CA ILE A 119 5.75 -7.98 -11.59
C ILE A 119 5.22 -8.99 -12.60
N GLY A 120 5.35 -10.28 -12.27
CA GLY A 120 4.76 -11.39 -13.01
C GLY A 120 3.42 -11.81 -12.44
N SER A 121 3.23 -11.68 -11.12
CA SER A 121 1.93 -11.93 -10.49
C SER A 121 1.74 -11.14 -9.19
N VAL A 122 0.47 -10.83 -8.93
CA VAL A 122 -0.01 -10.21 -7.69
C VAL A 122 -0.79 -11.28 -6.91
N GLY A 123 -0.40 -11.53 -5.67
CA GLY A 123 -1.04 -12.52 -4.80
C GLY A 123 -2.42 -12.07 -4.30
N THR A 124 -3.06 -12.94 -3.53
CA THR A 124 -4.27 -12.58 -2.79
C THR A 124 -3.92 -11.67 -1.61
N PRO A 125 -4.65 -10.56 -1.39
CA PRO A 125 -4.39 -9.71 -0.23
C PRO A 125 -4.67 -10.43 1.09
N ALA A 126 -3.78 -10.27 2.06
CA ALA A 126 -4.06 -10.66 3.44
C ALA A 126 -4.38 -9.41 4.27
N SER A 127 -5.24 -9.57 5.26
CA SER A 127 -5.65 -8.47 6.14
C SER A 127 -5.37 -8.75 7.61
N ALA A 128 -5.21 -7.67 8.37
CA ALA A 128 -5.25 -7.69 9.84
C ALA A 128 -5.96 -6.42 10.33
N TYR A 129 -6.38 -6.42 11.58
CA TYR A 129 -7.07 -5.30 12.22
C TYR A 129 -6.91 -5.36 13.73
N GLY A 130 -7.16 -4.24 14.40
CA GLY A 130 -7.19 -4.19 15.85
C GLY A 130 -7.39 -2.77 16.36
N ALA A 131 -7.18 -2.60 17.67
CA ALA A 131 -7.17 -1.31 18.33
C ALA A 131 -5.99 -1.25 19.31
N SER A 132 -5.02 -0.39 19.01
CA SER A 132 -3.79 -0.22 19.80
C SER A 132 -3.02 1.00 19.31
N SER A 133 -1.91 1.34 19.98
CA SER A 133 -0.90 2.29 19.48
C SER A 133 0.16 1.62 18.58
N SER A 134 -0.02 0.35 18.23
CA SER A 134 0.93 -0.45 17.46
C SER A 134 0.16 -1.35 16.49
N ALA A 135 -0.09 -0.86 15.29
CA ALA A 135 -0.68 -1.66 14.22
C ALA A 135 0.34 -2.64 13.67
N MET A 136 -0.04 -3.91 13.53
CA MET A 136 0.88 -4.96 13.13
C MET A 136 0.25 -5.91 12.12
N GLN A 137 1.04 -6.30 11.11
CA GLN A 137 0.73 -7.44 10.26
C GLN A 137 2.00 -8.21 9.90
N SER A 138 2.01 -9.51 10.18
CA SER A 138 3.07 -10.41 9.73
C SER A 138 2.88 -10.79 8.26
N ALA A 139 3.99 -10.91 7.54
CA ALA A 139 4.00 -11.31 6.15
C ALA A 139 5.11 -12.35 5.88
N THR A 140 4.76 -13.38 5.12
CA THR A 140 5.72 -14.35 4.59
C THR A 140 6.03 -13.98 3.14
N VAL A 141 7.32 -13.84 2.82
CA VAL A 141 7.79 -13.45 1.49
C VAL A 141 8.54 -14.63 0.86
N PRO A 142 8.02 -15.23 -0.22
CA PRO A 142 8.76 -16.21 -1.00
C PRO A 142 10.05 -15.64 -1.59
N ALA A 143 11.03 -16.50 -1.87
CA ALA A 143 12.27 -16.09 -2.50
C ALA A 143 12.01 -15.43 -3.86
N GLY A 144 12.61 -14.25 -4.10
CA GLY A 144 12.44 -13.48 -5.33
C GLY A 144 11.16 -12.65 -5.40
N SER A 145 10.35 -12.67 -4.33
CA SER A 145 9.16 -11.85 -4.20
C SER A 145 9.42 -10.60 -3.35
N LEU A 146 8.42 -9.73 -3.31
CA LEU A 146 8.31 -8.59 -2.42
C LEU A 146 6.92 -8.63 -1.79
N VAL A 147 6.77 -8.29 -0.52
CA VAL A 147 5.45 -7.92 0.01
C VAL A 147 5.36 -6.42 0.13
N VAL A 148 4.25 -5.84 -0.32
CA VAL A 148 3.90 -4.45 -0.07
C VAL A 148 2.72 -4.41 0.90
N GLN A 149 2.80 -3.53 1.88
CA GLN A 149 1.91 -3.40 3.03
C GLN A 149 1.42 -1.96 3.14
N GLY A 150 0.14 -1.79 3.43
CA GLY A 150 -0.41 -0.56 3.99
C GLY A 150 -1.01 -0.81 5.37
N LEU A 151 -0.79 0.12 6.30
CA LEU A 151 -1.49 0.20 7.58
C LEU A 151 -2.30 1.50 7.60
N GLY A 152 -3.58 1.39 7.93
CA GLY A 152 -4.49 2.52 8.09
C GLY A 152 -4.90 2.69 9.54
N ALA A 153 -4.89 3.93 10.03
CA ALA A 153 -5.30 4.31 11.38
C ALA A 153 -6.50 5.27 11.30
N ARG A 154 -7.54 4.99 12.09
CA ARG A 154 -8.80 5.72 12.03
C ARG A 154 -8.69 7.16 12.51
N ALA A 155 -7.96 7.45 13.58
CA ALA A 155 -8.06 8.77 14.23
C ALA A 155 -6.72 9.35 14.66
N ASP A 156 -5.62 8.83 14.13
CA ASP A 156 -4.28 9.27 14.46
C ASP A 156 -3.33 8.95 13.31
N ASP A 157 -2.13 9.52 13.38
CA ASP A 157 -1.05 9.37 12.43
C ASP A 157 -0.04 8.32 12.89
N PHE A 158 0.72 7.81 11.92
CA PHE A 158 1.88 6.96 12.20
C PHE A 158 3.13 7.81 12.42
N SER A 159 3.87 7.54 13.50
CA SER A 159 5.21 8.14 13.72
C SER A 159 6.32 7.41 12.96
N GLY A 160 6.04 6.19 12.50
CA GLY A 160 6.96 5.40 11.69
C GLY A 160 6.55 3.94 11.59
N ILE A 161 7.32 3.17 10.84
CA ILE A 161 7.13 1.74 10.64
C ILE A 161 8.45 0.99 10.71
N THR A 162 8.42 -0.22 11.26
CA THR A 162 9.53 -1.18 11.24
C THR A 162 9.15 -2.44 10.46
N GLY A 163 10.14 -3.27 10.14
CA GLY A 163 9.95 -4.51 9.41
C GLY A 163 10.06 -4.41 7.89
N GLY A 164 10.24 -3.21 7.33
CA GLY A 164 10.46 -3.00 5.91
C GLY A 164 10.89 -1.57 5.58
N ALA A 165 11.02 -1.27 4.30
CA ALA A 165 11.31 0.08 3.82
C ALA A 165 10.01 0.90 3.78
N GLN A 166 9.96 2.00 4.53
CA GLN A 166 8.86 2.96 4.44
C GLN A 166 8.89 3.64 3.07
N ARG A 167 7.77 3.60 2.35
CA ARG A 167 7.60 4.27 1.05
C ARG A 167 6.77 5.53 1.17
N PHE A 168 5.73 5.49 2.00
CA PHE A 168 4.81 6.61 2.20
C PHE A 168 4.42 6.69 3.67
N ASN A 169 4.32 7.90 4.21
CA ASN A 169 3.69 8.16 5.50
C ASN A 169 2.83 9.41 5.36
N GLY A 170 1.53 9.18 5.16
CA GLY A 170 0.51 10.22 5.11
C GLY A 170 0.05 10.54 6.52
N SER A 171 0.48 11.70 7.00
CA SER A 171 0.04 12.31 8.25
C SER A 171 -0.68 13.62 7.94
N ARG A 172 -1.70 13.96 8.73
CA ARG A 172 -2.18 15.34 8.75
C ARG A 172 -2.77 15.71 10.11
N GLY A 173 -2.07 16.59 10.82
CA GLY A 173 -2.58 17.29 11.99
C GLY A 173 -3.93 17.94 11.71
N GLY A 174 -5.01 17.28 12.14
CA GLY A 174 -6.40 17.73 12.00
C GLY A 174 -7.33 16.85 11.13
N VAL A 175 -6.82 15.89 10.36
CA VAL A 175 -7.64 14.91 9.63
C VAL A 175 -7.46 13.56 10.31
N ALA A 176 -8.52 13.04 10.92
CA ALA A 176 -8.52 11.73 11.58
C ALA A 176 -8.46 10.63 10.51
N ALA A 177 -7.30 10.38 9.89
CA ALA A 177 -7.01 9.26 8.99
C ALA A 177 -5.50 9.16 8.73
N GLY A 178 -4.81 8.20 9.33
CA GLY A 178 -3.39 7.93 9.09
C GLY A 178 -3.19 6.80 8.09
N LEU A 179 -2.17 6.91 7.23
CA LEU A 179 -1.77 5.85 6.31
C LEU A 179 -0.26 5.75 6.22
N ILE A 180 0.28 4.55 6.40
CA ILE A 180 1.69 4.27 6.15
C ILE A 180 1.81 3.08 5.21
N ILE A 181 2.69 3.20 4.21
CA ILE A 181 2.95 2.15 3.21
C ILE A 181 4.43 1.78 3.31
N SER A 182 4.70 0.48 3.34
CA SER A 182 6.05 -0.08 3.35
C SER A 182 6.13 -1.34 2.51
N ASP A 183 7.34 -1.73 2.15
CA ASP A 183 7.59 -3.02 1.51
C ASP A 183 8.77 -3.77 2.14
N SER A 184 8.83 -5.07 1.89
CA SER A 184 9.96 -5.90 2.31
C SER A 184 10.18 -7.05 1.33
N PRO A 185 11.44 -7.31 0.91
CA PRO A 185 11.79 -8.49 0.12
C PRO A 185 12.01 -9.74 0.98
N VAL A 186 11.81 -9.64 2.30
CA VAL A 186 12.00 -10.74 3.27
C VAL A 186 10.82 -10.84 4.22
N SER A 187 10.51 -12.06 4.66
CA SER A 187 9.48 -12.32 5.67
C SER A 187 9.74 -11.49 6.92
N THR A 188 8.69 -10.85 7.45
CA THR A 188 8.82 -9.83 8.48
C THR A 188 7.48 -9.58 9.17
N ALA A 189 7.50 -8.86 10.28
CA ALA A 189 6.32 -8.22 10.84
C ALA A 189 6.40 -6.73 10.60
N PHE A 190 5.45 -6.19 9.84
CA PHE A 190 5.29 -4.75 9.70
C PHE A 190 4.65 -4.20 10.96
N VAL A 191 5.33 -3.29 11.64
CA VAL A 191 4.85 -2.70 12.89
C VAL A 191 4.85 -1.18 12.76
N GLY A 192 3.66 -0.60 12.60
CA GLY A 192 3.45 0.83 12.55
C GLY A 192 3.14 1.39 13.94
N ALA A 193 3.95 2.35 14.38
CA ALA A 193 3.73 3.06 15.64
C ALA A 193 2.73 4.20 15.42
N ILE A 194 1.62 4.17 16.18
CA ILE A 194 0.58 5.20 16.16
C ILE A 194 0.74 6.06 17.41
N ASN A 195 0.61 7.39 17.28
CA ASN A 195 0.91 8.30 18.41
C ASN A 195 0.01 8.06 19.64
N SER A 196 -1.25 7.69 19.41
CA SER A 196 -2.22 7.29 20.41
C SER A 196 -2.99 6.05 19.96
N SER A 197 -3.54 5.30 20.92
CA SER A 197 -4.31 4.11 20.62
C SER A 197 -5.54 4.44 19.80
N THR A 198 -5.70 3.77 18.66
CA THR A 198 -6.87 3.94 17.77
C THR A 198 -7.19 2.65 17.04
N ASP A 199 -8.36 2.60 16.41
CA ASP A 199 -8.75 1.50 15.54
C ASP A 199 -7.92 1.52 14.25
N TRP A 200 -7.39 0.37 13.86
CA TRP A 200 -6.56 0.25 12.68
C TRP A 200 -6.93 -0.96 11.85
N SER A 201 -6.49 -0.93 10.60
CA SER A 201 -6.52 -2.10 9.72
C SER A 201 -5.30 -2.12 8.81
N ALA A 202 -5.05 -3.28 8.21
CA ALA A 202 -3.83 -3.60 7.50
C ALA A 202 -4.18 -4.43 6.27
N LEU A 203 -3.55 -4.12 5.13
CA LEU A 203 -3.62 -4.92 3.91
C LEU A 203 -2.23 -5.06 3.33
N ASN A 204 -1.82 -6.29 3.04
CA ASN A 204 -0.65 -6.55 2.24
C ASN A 204 -0.94 -7.48 1.08
N VAL A 205 -0.03 -7.45 0.10
CA VAL A 205 -0.05 -8.34 -1.04
C VAL A 205 1.38 -8.71 -1.43
N VAL A 206 1.58 -9.99 -1.76
CA VAL A 206 2.85 -10.50 -2.27
C VAL A 206 2.92 -10.28 -3.78
N LEU A 207 4.04 -9.75 -4.23
CA LEU A 207 4.39 -9.47 -5.61
C LEU A 207 5.48 -10.44 -6.01
N THR A 208 5.23 -11.26 -7.02
CA THR A 208 6.23 -12.18 -7.56
C THR A 208 6.78 -11.62 -8.84
N ARG A 209 8.11 -11.67 -9.00
CA ARG A 209 8.77 -11.15 -10.19
C ARG A 209 8.47 -12.02 -11.41
N ALA A 210 8.34 -11.38 -12.57
CA ALA A 210 8.34 -12.06 -13.86
C ALA A 210 9.69 -12.78 -14.09
N PRO A 211 9.68 -13.94 -14.76
CA PRO A 211 10.89 -14.68 -15.10
C PRO A 211 11.85 -13.89 -16.01
#